data_AF-A0A920ADU5-F1
#
_entry.id   AF-A0A920ADU5-F1
#
_cell.length_a   1.000
_cell.length_b   1.000
_cell.length_c   1.000
_cell.angle_alpha   90.00
_cell.angle_beta   90.00
_cell.angle_gamma   90.00
#
_symmetry.space_group_name_H-M   'P 1'
#
loop_
_entity.id
_entity.type
_entity.pdbx_description
1 polymer ?
#
loop_
_entity_poly.entity_id
_entity_poly.type
_entity_poly.pdbx_seq_one_letter_code
_entity_poly.pdbx_strand_id
1 'polypeptide(L)'
;MYWDIKKADSYTLYSPIKWDENDFISALNSIDLSENNIIDASKIAFTESVKLALSNCNEAHLDVHKSFVVVIGNMLSMSDLEELFVVVPSISEAIDYIYMEELEKNL
;
A
#
# COMPACT_ATOMS: atom_id res chain seq x y z
N MET A 1 -13.92 10.94 6.83
CA MET A 1 -12.67 10.96 6.03
C MET A 1 -11.68 10.07 6.77
N TYR A 2 -11.20 8.99 6.14
CA TYR A 2 -10.32 8.00 6.79
C TYR A 2 -8.83 8.26 6.52
N TRP A 3 -8.55 8.94 5.41
CA TRP A 3 -7.20 9.13 4.86
C TRP A 3 -6.83 10.61 4.78
N ASP A 4 -5.57 10.91 5.05
CA ASP A 4 -4.86 12.03 4.46
C ASP A 4 -4.31 11.57 3.10
N ILE A 5 -4.72 12.23 2.02
CA ILE A 5 -4.50 11.76 0.65
C ILE A 5 -3.59 12.74 -0.08
N LYS A 6 -2.51 12.22 -0.64
CA LYS A 6 -1.63 12.96 -1.54
C LYS A 6 -1.64 12.31 -2.91
N LYS A 7 -2.19 13.03 -3.90
CA LYS A 7 -2.17 12.63 -5.31
C LYS A 7 -0.92 13.15 -6.01
N ALA A 8 -0.28 12.29 -6.78
CA ALA A 8 0.79 12.60 -7.72
C ALA A 8 0.38 12.12 -9.13
N ASP A 9 1.18 12.45 -10.14
CA ASP A 9 0.86 12.09 -11.53
C ASP A 9 0.88 10.56 -11.76
N SER A 10 1.69 9.82 -11.01
CA SER A 10 1.91 8.37 -11.18
C SER A 10 1.38 7.50 -10.05
N TYR A 11 0.91 8.09 -8.93
CA TYR A 11 0.40 7.35 -7.77
C TYR A 11 -0.50 8.21 -6.87
N THR A 12 -1.26 7.53 -6.01
CA THR A 12 -1.95 8.13 -4.87
C THR A 12 -1.43 7.53 -3.56
N LEU A 13 -0.98 8.39 -2.66
CA LEU A 13 -0.56 8.03 -1.30
C LEU A 13 -1.73 8.19 -0.34
N TYR A 14 -2.02 7.11 0.38
CA TYR A 14 -3.02 7.06 1.45
C TYR A 14 -2.32 6.92 2.80
N SER A 15 -2.39 7.96 3.63
CA SER A 15 -1.93 7.93 5.02
C SER A 15 -3.13 7.92 5.96
N PRO A 16 -3.27 6.93 6.85
CA PRO A 16 -4.45 6.83 7.69
C PRO A 16 -4.44 7.94 8.75
N ILE A 17 -5.59 8.60 8.93
CA ILE A 17 -5.73 9.65 9.96
C ILE A 17 -5.66 9.03 11.37
N LYS A 18 -6.14 7.79 11.50
CA LYS A 18 -6.10 7.00 12.72
C LYS A 18 -5.36 5.69 12.49
N TRP A 19 -4.59 5.28 13.48
CA TRP A 19 -3.69 4.12 13.39
C TRP A 19 -4.22 2.88 14.12
N ASP A 20 -5.54 2.79 14.31
CA ASP A 20 -6.17 1.58 14.82
C ASP A 20 -6.52 0.62 13.68
N GLU A 21 -6.42 -0.67 13.98
CA GLU A 21 -6.59 -1.75 13.01
C GLU A 21 -7.96 -1.76 12.33
N ASN A 22 -9.04 -1.58 13.11
CA ASN A 22 -10.40 -1.68 12.58
C ASN A 22 -10.73 -0.50 11.65
N ASP A 23 -10.38 0.73 12.03
CA ASP A 23 -10.56 1.89 11.17
C ASP A 23 -9.66 1.77 9.93
N PHE A 24 -8.42 1.26 10.06
CA PHE A 24 -7.52 1.03 8.92
C PHE A 24 -8.10 0.02 7.91
N ILE A 25 -8.52 -1.16 8.37
CA ILE A 25 -9.15 -2.18 7.52
C ILE A 25 -10.42 -1.62 6.86
N SER A 26 -11.23 -0.88 7.61
CA SER A 26 -12.44 -0.26 7.06
C SER A 26 -12.11 0.77 5.98
N ALA A 27 -11.05 1.55 6.19
CA ALA A 27 -10.58 2.58 5.29
C ALA A 27 -10.09 2.01 3.95
N LEU A 28 -9.49 0.82 3.94
CA LEU A 28 -9.01 0.16 2.72
C LEU A 28 -10.12 -0.03 1.68
N ASN A 29 -11.38 -0.20 2.10
CA ASN A 29 -12.52 -0.32 1.18
C ASN A 29 -12.83 0.97 0.39
N SER A 30 -12.18 2.09 0.73
CA SER A 30 -12.42 3.40 0.11
C SER A 30 -11.29 3.87 -0.82
N ILE A 31 -10.25 3.06 -1.02
CA ILE A 31 -9.15 3.40 -1.92
C ILE A 31 -9.58 3.22 -3.38
N ASP A 32 -9.03 4.05 -4.26
CA ASP A 32 -9.26 3.95 -5.70
C ASP A 32 -8.36 2.89 -6.32
N LEU A 33 -8.93 1.79 -6.80
CA LEU A 33 -8.19 0.68 -7.41
C LEU A 33 -7.65 1.02 -8.81
N SER A 34 -8.14 2.08 -9.44
CA SER A 34 -7.76 2.44 -10.82
C SER A 34 -6.44 3.22 -10.92
N GLU A 35 -5.85 3.57 -9.78
CA GLU A 35 -4.58 4.27 -9.66
C GLU A 35 -3.52 3.38 -9.00
N ASN A 36 -2.23 3.68 -9.22
CA ASN A 36 -1.18 3.05 -8.44
C ASN A 36 -1.26 3.60 -7.01
N ASN A 37 -1.26 2.73 -6.01
CA ASN A 37 -1.50 3.13 -4.64
C ASN A 37 -0.29 2.84 -3.75
N ILE A 38 0.05 3.84 -2.92
CA ILE A 38 0.96 3.69 -1.79
C ILE A 38 0.13 3.76 -0.52
N ILE A 39 0.19 2.71 0.31
CA ILE A 39 -0.51 2.65 1.58
C ILE A 39 0.49 2.81 2.73
N ASP A 40 0.37 3.89 3.48
CA ASP A 40 1.18 4.09 4.69
C ASP A 40 0.61 3.28 5.85
N ALA A 41 1.18 2.10 6.08
CA ALA A 41 0.88 1.23 7.21
C ALA A 41 2.00 1.29 8.27
N SER A 42 2.84 2.33 8.27
CA SER A 42 4.09 2.36 9.04
C SER A 42 3.90 2.22 10.55
N LYS A 43 2.73 2.58 11.07
CA LYS A 43 2.38 2.48 12.50
C LYS A 43 1.26 1.48 12.78
N ILE A 44 0.84 0.70 11.79
CA ILE A 44 -0.19 -0.34 11.94
C ILE A 44 0.47 -1.65 12.39
N ALA A 45 -0.16 -2.34 13.33
CA ALA A 45 0.24 -3.70 13.69
C ALA A 45 -0.24 -4.69 12.62
N PHE A 46 0.67 -5.53 12.11
CA PHE A 46 0.35 -6.53 11.09
C PHE A 46 -0.22 -7.81 11.70
N THR A 47 -1.44 -7.73 12.21
CA THR A 47 -2.23 -8.91 12.56
C THR A 47 -2.65 -9.66 11.29
N GLU A 48 -3.10 -10.91 11.44
CA GLU A 48 -3.58 -11.71 10.30
C GLU A 48 -4.74 -11.03 9.55
N SER A 49 -5.61 -10.30 10.26
CA SER A 49 -6.71 -9.53 9.65
C SER A 49 -6.19 -8.41 8.74
N VAL A 50 -5.16 -7.67 9.19
CA VAL A 50 -4.54 -6.59 8.40
C VAL A 50 -3.85 -7.16 7.17
N LYS A 51 -3.09 -8.25 7.33
CA LYS A 51 -2.42 -8.93 6.21
C LYS A 51 -3.44 -9.35 5.16
N LEU A 52 -4.51 -10.04 5.57
CA LEU A 52 -5.56 -10.48 4.65
C LEU A 52 -6.23 -9.30 3.92
N ALA A 53 -6.54 -8.22 4.64
CA ALA A 53 -7.14 -7.04 4.04
C ALA A 53 -6.23 -6.38 2.99
N LEU A 54 -4.93 -6.28 3.27
CA LEU A 54 -3.93 -5.74 2.34
C LEU A 54 -3.70 -6.67 1.14
N SER A 55 -3.62 -7.99 1.34
CA SER A 55 -3.53 -8.97 0.26
C SER A 55 -4.71 -8.88 -0.69
N ASN A 56 -5.94 -8.79 -0.18
CA ASN A 56 -7.13 -8.62 -1.01
C ASN A 56 -7.09 -7.34 -1.84
N CYS A 57 -6.58 -6.24 -1.25
CA CYS A 57 -6.40 -4.99 -1.99
C CYS A 57 -5.35 -5.16 -3.10
N ASN A 58 -4.21 -5.78 -2.79
CA ASN A 58 -3.15 -6.05 -3.76
C ASN A 58 -3.67 -6.85 -4.97
N GLU A 59 -4.37 -7.97 -4.72
CA GLU A 59 -4.98 -8.79 -5.77
C GLU A 59 -5.91 -7.95 -6.66
N ALA A 60 -6.75 -7.10 -6.06
CA ALA A 60 -7.66 -6.23 -6.81
C ALA A 60 -6.93 -5.19 -7.68
N HIS A 61 -5.73 -4.73 -7.30
CA HIS A 61 -4.92 -3.82 -8.13
C HIS A 61 -4.20 -4.57 -9.27
N LEU A 62 -3.73 -5.79 -8.99
CA LEU A 62 -3.10 -6.64 -10.01
C LEU A 62 -4.07 -6.94 -11.18
N ASP A 63 -5.35 -7.18 -10.87
CA ASP A 63 -6.41 -7.41 -11.86
C ASP A 63 -6.61 -6.23 -12.84
N VAL A 64 -6.28 -5.02 -12.42
CA VAL A 64 -6.38 -3.79 -13.24
C VAL A 64 -5.01 -3.24 -13.66
N HIS A 65 -3.95 -4.05 -13.52
CA HIS A 65 -2.57 -3.72 -13.86
C HIS A 65 -2.06 -2.44 -13.16
N LYS A 66 -2.47 -2.25 -11.90
CA LYS A 66 -2.00 -1.16 -11.04
C LYS A 66 -1.13 -1.69 -9.92
N SER A 67 -0.21 -0.84 -9.47
CA SER A 67 0.74 -1.16 -8.42
C SER A 67 0.12 -0.88 -7.05
N PHE A 68 0.38 -1.75 -6.08
CA PHE A 68 -0.04 -1.59 -4.70
C PHE A 68 1.16 -1.81 -3.78
N VAL A 69 1.66 -0.72 -3.20
CA VAL A 69 2.88 -0.72 -2.38
C VAL A 69 2.54 -0.34 -0.95
N VAL A 70 2.96 -1.16 0.01
CA VAL A 70 2.66 -0.94 1.43
C VAL A 70 3.93 -0.48 2.16
N VAL A 71 3.85 0.66 2.84
CA VAL A 71 4.94 1.17 3.67
C VAL A 71 4.82 0.60 5.08
N ILE A 72 5.87 -0.04 5.58
CA ILE A 72 5.92 -0.66 6.91
C ILE A 72 6.98 -0.02 7.79
N GLY A 73 6.70 0.16 9.08
CA GLY A 73 7.66 0.73 10.03
C GLY A 73 8.52 -0.30 10.76
N ASN A 74 8.16 -1.58 10.68
CA ASN A 74 8.86 -2.67 11.38
C ASN A 74 9.40 -3.70 10.38
N MET A 75 10.72 -3.68 10.17
CA MET A 75 11.42 -4.60 9.27
C MET A 75 11.40 -6.06 9.73
N LEU A 76 11.14 -6.34 11.01
CA LEU A 76 11.10 -7.73 11.51
C LEU A 76 9.97 -8.56 10.89
N SER A 77 8.97 -7.90 10.32
CA SER A 77 7.83 -8.53 9.65
C SER A 77 7.97 -8.55 8.12
N MET A 78 9.07 -8.03 7.57
CA MET A 78 9.17 -7.75 6.13
C MET A 78 9.19 -9.03 5.29
N SER A 79 10.03 -10.01 5.63
CA SER A 79 10.16 -11.25 4.86
C SER A 79 8.87 -12.06 4.77
N ASP A 80 8.05 -12.08 5.83
CA ASP A 80 6.76 -12.78 5.84
C ASP A 80 5.69 -12.05 5.01
N LEU A 81 5.86 -10.74 4.79
CA LEU A 81 4.90 -9.90 4.06
C LEU A 81 5.25 -9.76 2.58
N GLU A 82 6.54 -9.79 2.24
CA GLU A 82 7.03 -9.74 0.85
C GLU A 82 6.49 -10.89 -0.02
N GLU A 83 6.15 -12.03 0.60
CA GLU A 83 5.50 -13.14 -0.11
C GLU A 83 4.04 -12.84 -0.50
N LEU A 84 3.41 -11.84 0.14
CA LEU A 84 1.98 -11.53 -0.03
C LEU A 84 1.75 -10.30 -0.92
N PHE A 85 2.58 -9.27 -0.78
CA PHE A 85 2.48 -8.02 -1.53
C PHE A 85 3.79 -7.22 -1.41
N VAL A 86 3.93 -6.19 -2.25
CA VAL A 86 5.11 -5.31 -2.23
C VAL A 86 5.10 -4.49 -0.94
N VAL A 87 6.14 -4.68 -0.12
CA VAL A 87 6.36 -3.91 1.10
C VAL A 87 7.69 -3.17 1.04
N VAL A 88 7.73 -1.96 1.59
CA VAL A 88 8.94 -1.15 1.68
C VAL A 88 8.99 -0.41 3.02
N PRO A 89 10.19 -0.09 3.54
CA PRO A 89 10.34 0.58 4.84
C PRO A 89 10.01 2.08 4.81
N SER A 90 9.92 2.71 3.65
CA SER A 90 9.69 4.16 3.56
C SER A 90 8.80 4.58 2.39
N ILE A 91 8.14 5.73 2.54
CA ILE A 91 7.35 6.35 1.46
C ILE A 91 8.26 6.68 0.26
N SER A 92 9.50 7.12 0.49
CA SER A 92 10.45 7.41 -0.59
C SER A 92 10.74 6.16 -1.43
N GLU A 93 10.97 5.02 -0.78
CA GLU A 93 11.20 3.76 -1.49
C GLU A 93 9.94 3.28 -2.24
N ALA A 94 8.74 3.51 -1.69
CA ALA A 94 7.50 3.19 -2.39
C ALA A 94 7.34 4.02 -3.67
N ILE A 95 7.72 5.30 -3.60
CA ILE A 95 7.71 6.20 -4.74
C ILE A 95 8.73 5.74 -5.79
N ASP A 96 9.95 5.43 -5.37
CA ASP A 96 11.01 4.95 -6.27
C ASP A 96 10.59 3.64 -6.96
N TYR A 97 9.95 2.72 -6.24
CA TYR A 97 9.42 1.47 -6.77
C TYR A 97 8.41 1.71 -7.91
N ILE A 98 7.40 2.55 -7.69
CA ILE A 98 6.40 2.86 -8.72
C ILE A 98 7.06 3.50 -9.94
N TYR A 99 8.01 4.41 -9.75
CA TYR A 99 8.72 5.01 -10.89
C TYR A 99 9.54 3.98 -11.67
N MET A 100 10.17 3.01 -11.01
CA MET A 100 10.87 1.92 -11.70
C MET A 100 9.92 1.03 -12.50
N GLU A 101 8.79 0.63 -11.92
CA GLU A 101 7.79 -0.18 -12.63
C GLU A 101 7.21 0.55 -13.86
N GLU A 102 6.93 1.85 -13.74
CA GLU A 102 6.42 2.62 -14.88
C GLU A 102 7.49 2.78 -15.98
N LEU A 103 8.78 2.85 -15.64
CA LEU A 103 9.85 2.82 -16.64
C LEU A 103 9.92 1.45 -17.35
N GLU A 104 9.78 0.35 -16.61
CA GLU A 104 9.79 -1.01 -17.16
C GLU A 104 8.60 -1.30 -18.08
N LYS A 105 7.40 -0.77 -17.76
CA LYS A 105 6.21 -0.88 -18.62
C LYS A 105 6.33 -0.16 -19.96
N ASN A 106 7.20 0.85 -20.05
CA ASN A 106 7.41 1.67 -21.24
C ASN A 106 8.55 1.17 -22.14
N LEU A 107 9.24 0.09 -21.77
CA LEU A 107 10.30 -0.57 -22.53
C LEU A 107 9.75 -1.73 -23.38
#